data_AF-A0A8I5ZMF3-F1
#
_entry.id   AF-A0A8I5ZMF3-F1
#
_cell.length_a   1.000
_cell.length_b   1.000
_cell.length_c   1.000
_cell.angle_alpha   90.00
_cell.angle_beta   90.00
_cell.angle_gamma   90.00
#
_symmetry.space_group_name_H-M   'P 1'
#
loop_
_entity.id
_entity.type
_entity.pdbx_description
1 polymer ?
#
loop_
_entity_poly.entity_id
_entity_poly.type
_entity_poly.pdbx_seq_one_letter_code
_entity_poly.pdbx_strand_id
1 'polypeptide(L)'
;MYGNGGWEEGHSSRVQFKDSFSSLSGINPVSRFFSSSSSFWDSEWSFLPLSYQICTFTCVYLSTGFGRKALSENFISNHEKRIKKLEELKSEIQKCKIERDELSQILDLYVNDGLNYRLNVELPVLKSQHEMRMMDMHKMTNSISDTVEKYKELIQVNNSYHIRCFHLLSEFCQLKNNVRLLMNENRKLLVEQSDLQASL
;
A
#
# COMPACT_ATOMS: atom_id res chain seq x y z
N MET A 1 -3.74 -30.20 -32.36
CA MET A 1 -2.42 -29.70 -31.93
C MET A 1 -2.53 -29.40 -30.45
N TYR A 2 -2.03 -30.30 -29.60
CA TYR A 2 -2.06 -30.12 -28.14
C TYR A 2 -0.86 -29.27 -27.73
N GLY A 3 -1.13 -28.03 -27.31
CA GLY A 3 -0.13 -27.13 -26.74
C GLY A 3 0.10 -27.47 -25.27
N ASN A 4 1.17 -28.20 -25.00
CA ASN A 4 1.68 -28.49 -23.66
C ASN A 4 2.52 -27.29 -23.20
N GLY A 5 1.88 -26.28 -22.59
CA GLY A 5 2.56 -25.14 -21.98
C GLY A 5 2.97 -25.49 -20.56
N GLY A 6 4.28 -25.57 -20.32
CA GLY A 6 4.90 -25.96 -19.06
C GLY A 6 4.49 -25.09 -17.89
N TRP A 7 4.22 -25.76 -16.77
CA TRP A 7 4.01 -25.18 -15.46
C TRP A 7 5.36 -25.13 -14.74
N GLU A 8 6.15 -24.10 -14.99
CA GLU A 8 7.33 -23.81 -14.17
C GLU A 8 7.29 -22.33 -13.78
N GLU A 9 6.75 -22.03 -12.60
CA GLU A 9 7.11 -20.88 -11.76
C GLU A 9 6.35 -20.90 -10.42
N GLY A 10 6.39 -22.05 -9.72
CA GLY A 10 5.75 -22.22 -8.40
C GLY A 10 6.50 -21.60 -7.22
N HIS A 11 7.62 -20.90 -7.45
CA HIS A 11 8.51 -20.45 -6.35
C HIS A 11 8.42 -18.96 -6.00
N SER A 12 7.80 -18.12 -6.83
CA SER A 12 7.72 -16.67 -6.54
C SER A 12 6.59 -16.31 -5.57
N SER A 13 5.43 -16.94 -5.71
CA SER A 13 4.24 -16.61 -4.89
C SER A 13 4.41 -16.95 -3.41
N ARG A 14 5.28 -17.92 -3.07
CA ARG A 14 5.46 -18.39 -1.69
C ARG A 14 6.12 -17.36 -0.79
N VAL A 15 7.04 -16.56 -1.34
CA VAL A 15 7.70 -15.48 -0.61
C VAL A 15 6.73 -14.31 -0.44
N GLN A 16 6.02 -13.96 -1.51
CA GLN A 16 5.06 -12.85 -1.51
C GLN A 16 3.87 -13.08 -0.56
N PHE A 17 3.43 -14.33 -0.42
CA PHE A 17 2.37 -14.69 0.53
C PHE A 17 2.84 -14.56 1.99
N LYS A 18 4.11 -14.87 2.29
CA LYS A 18 4.67 -14.83 3.65
C LYS A 18 4.89 -13.39 4.14
N ASP A 19 5.29 -12.50 3.24
CA ASP A 19 5.46 -11.08 3.54
C ASP A 19 4.12 -10.39 3.82
N SER A 20 3.07 -10.82 3.10
CA SER A 20 1.71 -10.28 3.31
C SER A 20 1.18 -10.55 4.72
N PHE A 21 1.45 -11.74 5.30
CA PHE A 21 1.03 -12.05 6.67
C PHE A 21 1.86 -11.35 7.75
N SER A 22 3.15 -11.11 7.50
CA SER A 22 4.01 -10.42 8.47
C SER A 22 3.58 -8.97 8.67
N SER A 23 3.08 -8.31 7.61
CA SER A 23 2.58 -6.93 7.67
C SER A 23 1.32 -6.74 8.51
N LEU A 24 0.56 -7.81 8.77
CA LEU A 24 -0.67 -7.75 9.56
C LEU A 24 -0.42 -7.95 11.06
N SER A 25 0.80 -8.29 11.48
CA SER A 25 1.12 -8.48 12.91
C SER A 25 1.11 -7.18 13.74
N GLY A 26 1.00 -6.01 13.10
CA GLY A 26 0.84 -4.72 13.78
C GLY A 26 -0.60 -4.37 14.20
N ILE A 27 -1.60 -5.15 13.78
CA ILE A 27 -3.01 -4.84 14.06
C ILE A 27 -3.56 -5.90 15.03
N ASN A 28 -3.47 -5.57 16.32
CA ASN A 28 -4.25 -6.06 17.46
C ASN A 28 -4.62 -7.58 17.49
N PRO A 29 -4.10 -8.38 18.45
CA PRO A 29 -4.18 -9.83 18.41
C PRO A 29 -5.55 -10.35 18.86
N VAL A 30 -6.51 -10.37 17.94
CA VAL A 30 -7.73 -11.19 18.08
C VAL A 30 -7.77 -12.22 16.96
N SER A 31 -6.77 -13.10 16.95
CA SER A 31 -6.89 -14.44 16.39
C SER A 31 -5.64 -15.25 16.74
N ARG A 32 -5.55 -15.71 17.99
CA ARG A 32 -4.85 -16.97 18.27
C ARG A 32 -5.68 -18.12 17.69
N PHE A 33 -5.67 -18.29 16.39
CA PHE A 33 -5.95 -19.57 15.75
C PHE A 33 -5.07 -19.60 14.51
N PHE A 34 -4.57 -20.77 14.14
CA PHE A 34 -3.54 -20.98 13.11
C PHE A 34 -2.09 -20.84 13.61
N SER A 35 -1.77 -21.58 14.67
CA SER A 35 -0.48 -22.26 14.70
C SER A 35 -0.73 -23.75 14.68
N SER A 36 0.00 -24.42 13.79
CA SER A 36 0.15 -25.87 13.68
C SER A 36 -1.00 -26.59 12.97
N SER A 37 -0.84 -26.76 11.66
CA SER A 37 -0.84 -28.10 11.02
C SER A 37 -0.59 -27.94 9.52
N SER A 38 0.67 -27.70 9.14
CA SER A 38 1.08 -27.71 7.72
C SER A 38 1.22 -29.13 7.13
N SER A 39 0.56 -30.12 7.72
CA SER A 39 0.61 -31.52 7.27
C SER A 39 -0.75 -32.10 6.91
N PHE A 40 -1.81 -31.27 6.83
CA PHE A 40 -3.15 -31.77 6.48
C PHE A 40 -3.39 -31.87 4.97
N TRP A 41 -2.60 -31.19 4.13
CA TRP A 41 -2.82 -31.15 2.68
C TRP A 41 -2.02 -32.17 1.87
N ASP A 42 -1.14 -32.98 2.48
CA ASP A 42 -0.40 -34.02 1.74
C ASP A 42 -1.14 -35.38 1.66
N SER A 43 -2.39 -35.44 2.13
CA SER A 43 -3.27 -36.62 1.97
C SER A 43 -4.37 -36.35 0.95
N GLU A 44 -4.03 -35.65 -0.11
CA GLU A 44 -4.93 -35.29 -1.19
C GLU A 44 -5.24 -36.51 -2.07
N TRP A 45 -6.51 -36.94 -1.98
CA TRP A 45 -7.32 -37.42 -3.10
C TRP A 45 -6.91 -38.74 -3.78
N SER A 46 -6.90 -39.83 -3.03
CA SER A 46 -7.44 -41.09 -3.57
C SER A 46 -8.95 -41.16 -3.33
N PHE A 47 -9.70 -40.18 -3.87
CA PHE A 47 -11.14 -40.30 -4.05
C PHE A 47 -11.37 -41.36 -5.14
N LEU A 48 -11.28 -42.64 -4.78
CA LEU A 48 -11.84 -43.68 -5.60
C LEU A 48 -13.36 -43.44 -5.60
N PRO A 49 -13.97 -43.13 -6.76
CA PRO A 49 -15.36 -42.72 -6.82
C PRO A 49 -16.22 -43.86 -6.26
N LEU A 50 -17.21 -43.48 -5.45
CA LEU A 50 -18.12 -44.35 -4.72
C LEU A 50 -18.70 -45.51 -5.58
N SER A 51 -18.76 -45.32 -6.90
CA SER A 51 -19.17 -46.33 -7.88
C SER A 51 -18.29 -47.60 -7.86
N TYR A 52 -16.99 -47.49 -7.58
CA TYR A 52 -16.10 -48.66 -7.53
C TYR A 52 -16.28 -49.48 -6.25
N GLN A 53 -16.54 -48.81 -5.11
CA GLN A 53 -16.81 -49.47 -3.82
C GLN A 53 -18.14 -50.25 -3.84
N ILE A 54 -19.16 -49.75 -4.53
CA ILE A 54 -20.45 -50.45 -4.66
C ILE A 54 -20.31 -51.72 -5.53
N CYS A 55 -19.45 -51.67 -6.55
CA CYS A 55 -19.26 -52.80 -7.46
C CYS A 55 -18.52 -53.97 -6.78
N THR A 56 -17.51 -53.70 -5.94
CA THR A 56 -16.79 -54.78 -5.23
C THR A 56 -17.64 -55.42 -4.14
N PHE A 57 -18.46 -54.63 -3.43
CA PHE A 57 -19.33 -55.15 -2.37
C PHE A 57 -20.37 -56.14 -2.91
N THR A 58 -20.90 -55.87 -4.11
CA THR A 58 -21.89 -56.74 -4.75
C THR A 58 -21.27 -58.02 -5.30
N CYS A 59 -20.04 -57.96 -5.83
CA CYS A 59 -19.36 -59.14 -6.38
C CYS A 59 -18.88 -60.13 -5.31
N VAL A 60 -18.38 -59.67 -4.15
CA VAL A 60 -17.91 -60.60 -3.10
C VAL A 60 -19.07 -61.31 -2.40
N TYR A 61 -20.21 -60.63 -2.23
CA TYR A 61 -21.36 -61.17 -1.50
C TYR A 61 -22.06 -62.32 -2.26
N LEU A 62 -22.01 -62.33 -3.59
CA LEU A 62 -22.61 -63.40 -4.40
C LEU A 62 -21.70 -64.63 -4.54
N SER A 63 -20.38 -64.50 -4.39
CA SER A 63 -19.46 -65.62 -4.59
C SER A 63 -19.12 -66.42 -3.32
N THR A 64 -19.40 -65.93 -2.12
CA THR A 64 -19.13 -66.66 -0.87
C THR A 64 -20.40 -67.26 -0.28
N GLY A 65 -20.83 -68.36 -0.90
CA GLY A 65 -21.97 -69.16 -0.46
C GLY A 65 -21.86 -69.63 0.99
N PHE A 66 -22.79 -69.12 1.80
CA PHE A 66 -23.75 -69.92 2.56
C PHE A 66 -23.22 -71.08 3.43
N GLY A 67 -22.24 -70.80 4.29
CA GLY A 67 -21.90 -71.64 5.45
C GLY A 67 -22.84 -71.37 6.62
N ARG A 68 -23.97 -72.09 6.70
CA ARG A 68 -24.88 -72.14 7.86
C ARG A 68 -24.13 -72.61 9.12
N LYS A 69 -24.00 -71.77 10.15
CA LYS A 69 -23.88 -72.17 11.58
C LYS A 69 -23.97 -70.96 12.51
N ALA A 70 -25.00 -70.96 13.37
CA ALA A 70 -25.16 -70.21 14.62
C ALA A 70 -24.73 -68.72 14.67
N LEU A 71 -24.91 -67.98 13.58
CA LEU A 71 -24.66 -66.53 13.53
C LEU A 71 -25.84 -65.68 14.03
N SER A 72 -26.97 -66.26 14.45
CA SER A 72 -28.24 -65.52 14.56
C SER A 72 -28.19 -64.33 15.51
N GLU A 73 -27.55 -64.46 16.67
CA GLU A 73 -27.49 -63.37 17.65
C GLU A 73 -26.42 -62.33 17.30
N ASN A 74 -25.27 -62.77 16.77
CA ASN A 74 -24.19 -61.88 16.34
C ASN A 74 -24.56 -61.12 15.05
N PHE A 75 -25.34 -61.73 14.15
CA PHE A 75 -25.80 -61.11 12.90
C PHE A 75 -26.85 -60.04 13.15
N ILE A 76 -27.86 -60.31 14.00
CA ILE A 76 -28.87 -59.30 14.37
C ILE A 76 -28.21 -58.13 15.07
N SER A 77 -27.34 -58.38 16.07
CA SER A 77 -26.59 -57.32 16.77
C SER A 77 -25.72 -56.49 15.83
N ASN A 78 -25.03 -57.13 14.87
CA ASN A 78 -24.24 -56.40 13.86
C ASN A 78 -25.12 -55.58 12.91
N HIS A 79 -26.29 -56.09 12.53
CA HIS A 79 -27.22 -55.36 11.67
C HIS A 79 -27.79 -54.11 12.36
N GLU A 80 -28.19 -54.21 13.63
CA GLU A 80 -28.64 -53.07 14.43
C GLU A 80 -27.56 -52.00 14.59
N LYS A 81 -26.30 -52.40 14.86
CA LYS A 81 -25.16 -51.48 14.90
C LYS A 81 -24.96 -50.74 13.58
N ARG A 82 -25.12 -51.43 12.45
CA ARG A 82 -25.03 -50.83 11.11
C ARG A 82 -26.14 -49.82 10.85
N ILE A 83 -27.37 -50.11 11.26
CA ILE A 83 -28.50 -49.18 11.13
C ILE A 83 -28.25 -47.91 11.95
N LYS A 84 -27.86 -48.04 13.22
CA LYS A 84 -27.52 -46.89 14.09
C LYS A 84 -26.42 -46.02 13.49
N LYS A 85 -25.36 -46.64 12.96
CA LYS A 85 -24.27 -45.93 12.27
C LYS A 85 -24.76 -45.18 11.03
N LEU A 86 -25.69 -45.74 10.26
CA LEU A 86 -26.28 -45.08 9.09
C LEU A 86 -27.14 -43.87 9.49
N GLU A 87 -27.90 -43.96 10.58
CA GLU A 87 -28.69 -42.85 11.11
C GLU A 87 -27.80 -41.71 11.61
N GLU A 88 -26.72 -42.03 12.33
CA GLU A 88 -25.70 -41.07 12.78
C GLU A 88 -25.06 -40.35 11.59
N LEU A 89 -24.57 -41.10 10.59
CA LEU A 89 -23.99 -40.53 9.37
C LEU A 89 -24.99 -39.65 8.61
N LYS A 90 -26.26 -40.04 8.56
CA LYS A 90 -27.32 -39.23 7.94
C LYS A 90 -27.49 -37.89 8.67
N SER A 91 -27.45 -37.91 10.00
CA SER A 91 -27.51 -36.71 10.84
C SER A 91 -26.29 -35.81 10.61
N GLU A 92 -25.09 -36.38 10.57
CA GLU A 92 -23.85 -35.65 10.28
C GLU A 92 -23.87 -35.00 8.89
N ILE A 93 -24.31 -35.73 7.86
CA ILE A 93 -24.44 -35.19 6.50
C ILE A 93 -25.41 -34.00 6.50
N GLN A 94 -26.54 -34.11 7.21
CA GLN A 94 -27.50 -33.02 7.30
C GLN A 94 -26.89 -31.79 8.01
N LYS A 95 -26.11 -31.99 9.07
CA LYS A 95 -25.39 -30.92 9.76
C LYS A 95 -24.37 -30.24 8.84
N CYS A 96 -23.53 -31.02 8.14
CA CYS A 96 -22.56 -30.51 7.18
C CYS A 96 -23.22 -29.70 6.06
N LYS A 97 -24.41 -30.13 5.59
CA LYS A 97 -25.16 -29.39 4.57
C LYS A 97 -25.59 -28.02 5.08
N ILE A 98 -26.10 -27.94 6.30
CA ILE A 98 -26.51 -26.67 6.92
C ILE A 98 -25.30 -25.75 7.11
N GLU A 99 -24.20 -26.27 7.67
CA GLU A 99 -22.97 -25.50 7.87
C GLU A 99 -22.41 -24.96 6.53
N ARG A 100 -22.45 -25.78 5.47
CA ARG A 100 -22.07 -25.35 4.11
C ARG A 100 -22.96 -24.21 3.61
N ASP A 101 -24.28 -24.32 3.78
CA ASP A 101 -25.23 -23.31 3.33
C ASP A 101 -25.05 -21.97 4.07
N GLU A 102 -24.74 -22.00 5.37
CA GLU A 102 -24.41 -20.81 6.16
C GLU A 102 -23.09 -20.17 5.70
N LEU A 103 -22.03 -20.96 5.50
CA LEU A 103 -20.75 -20.47 5.01
C LEU A 103 -20.86 -19.88 3.60
N SER A 104 -21.70 -20.47 2.74
CA SER A 104 -21.97 -19.94 1.40
C SER A 104 -22.61 -18.56 1.48
N GLN A 105 -23.60 -18.37 2.35
CA GLN A 105 -24.24 -17.07 2.55
C GLN A 105 -23.27 -16.02 3.09
N ILE A 106 -22.43 -16.39 4.06
CA ILE A 106 -21.39 -15.50 4.59
C ILE A 106 -20.43 -15.08 3.48
N LEU A 107 -19.96 -16.04 2.68
CA LEU A 107 -19.06 -15.77 1.57
C LEU A 107 -19.70 -14.82 0.54
N ASP A 108 -20.96 -15.05 0.18
CA ASP A 108 -21.69 -14.22 -0.76
C ASP A 108 -21.81 -12.77 -0.25
N LEU A 109 -22.14 -12.57 1.03
CA LEU A 109 -22.20 -11.24 1.64
C LEU A 109 -20.84 -10.52 1.62
N TYR A 110 -19.75 -11.22 1.97
CA TYR A 110 -18.42 -10.62 1.98
C TYR A 110 -17.91 -10.29 0.58
N VAL A 111 -18.10 -11.19 -0.39
CA VAL A 111 -17.60 -11.03 -1.75
C VAL A 111 -18.46 -10.05 -2.56
N ASN A 112 -19.76 -10.31 -2.63
CA ASN A 112 -20.64 -9.58 -3.56
C ASN A 112 -21.03 -8.20 -3.05
N ASP A 113 -21.23 -8.05 -1.73
CA ASP A 113 -21.64 -6.75 -1.19
C ASP A 113 -20.42 -5.97 -0.70
N GLY A 114 -19.66 -6.55 0.23
CA GLY A 114 -18.56 -5.84 0.90
C GLY A 114 -17.38 -5.53 -0.03
N LEU A 115 -16.77 -6.55 -0.61
CA LEU A 115 -15.57 -6.39 -1.44
C LEU A 115 -15.87 -5.66 -2.75
N ASN A 116 -16.96 -6.03 -3.43
CA ASN A 116 -17.35 -5.40 -4.68
C ASN A 116 -17.64 -3.91 -4.52
N TYR A 117 -18.33 -3.50 -3.45
CA TYR A 117 -18.58 -2.09 -3.14
C TYR A 117 -17.26 -1.32 -2.90
N ARG A 118 -16.35 -1.87 -2.10
CA ARG A 118 -15.05 -1.24 -1.82
C ARG A 118 -14.20 -1.08 -3.08
N LEU A 119 -14.20 -2.08 -3.95
CA LEU A 119 -13.41 -2.07 -5.17
C LEU A 119 -14.00 -1.17 -6.26
N ASN A 120 -15.33 -1.16 -6.43
CA ASN A 120 -15.97 -0.46 -7.54
C ASN A 120 -16.46 0.94 -7.20
N VAL A 121 -16.66 1.24 -5.91
CA VAL A 121 -17.20 2.54 -5.46
C VAL A 121 -16.15 3.30 -4.65
N GLU A 122 -15.69 2.74 -3.54
CA GLU A 122 -14.78 3.47 -2.63
C GLU A 122 -13.41 3.71 -3.26
N LEU A 123 -12.83 2.69 -3.90
CA LEU A 123 -11.48 2.78 -4.46
C LEU A 123 -11.38 3.81 -5.59
N PRO A 124 -12.29 3.88 -6.58
CA PRO A 124 -12.27 4.94 -7.59
C PRO A 124 -12.43 6.34 -7.00
N VAL A 125 -13.32 6.52 -6.01
CA VAL A 125 -13.50 7.81 -5.33
C VAL A 125 -12.23 8.21 -4.58
N LEU A 126 -11.61 7.28 -3.86
CA LEU A 126 -10.36 7.54 -3.14
C LEU A 126 -9.23 7.89 -4.11
N LYS A 127 -9.16 7.18 -5.25
CA LYS A 127 -8.18 7.43 -6.31
C LYS A 127 -8.37 8.83 -6.91
N SER A 128 -9.60 9.23 -7.26
CA SER A 128 -9.86 10.56 -7.81
C SER A 128 -9.56 11.67 -6.80
N GLN A 129 -9.87 11.46 -5.52
CA GLN A 129 -9.51 12.40 -4.46
C GLN A 129 -7.99 12.53 -4.29
N HIS A 130 -7.26 11.41 -4.37
CA HIS A 130 -5.80 11.42 -4.31
C HIS A 130 -5.20 12.16 -5.51
N GLU A 131 -5.66 11.87 -6.74
CA GLU A 131 -5.22 12.55 -7.95
C GLU A 131 -5.47 14.07 -7.88
N MET A 132 -6.64 14.48 -7.38
CA MET A 132 -6.94 15.90 -7.15
C MET A 132 -5.98 16.56 -6.16
N ARG A 133 -5.71 15.91 -5.01
CA ARG A 133 -4.74 16.40 -4.03
C ARG A 133 -3.33 16.51 -4.64
N MET A 134 -2.92 15.56 -5.47
CA MET A 134 -1.62 15.61 -6.14
C MET A 134 -1.54 16.79 -7.12
N MET A 135 -2.59 17.06 -7.89
CA MET A 135 -2.64 18.22 -8.78
C MET A 135 -2.54 19.54 -8.00
N ASP A 136 -3.25 19.68 -6.89
CA ASP A 136 -3.21 20.89 -6.07
C ASP A 136 -1.84 21.09 -5.42
N MET A 137 -1.22 20.00 -4.94
CA MET A 137 0.14 20.04 -4.42
C MET A 137 1.15 20.44 -5.50
N HIS A 138 1.03 19.95 -6.72
CA HIS A 138 1.88 20.36 -7.83
C HIS A 138 1.72 21.85 -8.17
N LYS A 139 0.48 22.37 -8.21
CA LYS A 139 0.22 23.80 -8.41
C LYS A 139 0.87 24.66 -7.32
N MET A 140 0.72 24.24 -6.07
CA MET A 140 1.33 24.93 -4.92
C MET A 140 2.86 24.95 -5.04
N THR A 141 3.48 23.80 -5.32
CA THR A 141 4.94 23.71 -5.52
C THR A 141 5.43 24.64 -6.62
N ASN A 142 4.72 24.69 -7.76
CA ASN A 142 5.06 25.61 -8.85
C ASN A 142 4.95 27.08 -8.42
N SER A 143 3.87 27.45 -7.74
CA SER A 143 3.69 28.82 -7.23
C SER A 143 4.78 29.23 -6.22
N ILE A 144 5.22 28.30 -5.37
CA ILE A 144 6.33 28.53 -4.43
C ILE A 144 7.63 28.75 -5.22
N SER A 145 7.91 27.89 -6.20
CA SER A 145 9.09 28.01 -7.07
C SER A 145 9.13 29.36 -7.78
N ASP A 146 8.03 29.77 -8.41
CA ASP A 146 7.92 31.06 -9.11
C ASP A 146 8.14 32.24 -8.15
N THR A 147 7.60 32.15 -6.93
CA THR A 147 7.77 33.17 -5.91
C THR A 147 9.22 33.27 -5.45
N VAL A 148 9.88 32.14 -5.23
CA VAL A 148 11.31 32.08 -4.88
C VAL A 148 12.17 32.70 -5.97
N GLU A 149 11.88 32.44 -7.24
CA GLU A 149 12.64 33.02 -8.34
C GLU A 149 12.51 34.55 -8.40
N LYS A 150 11.28 35.08 -8.27
CA LYS A 150 11.03 36.52 -8.15
C LYS A 150 11.77 37.15 -6.98
N TYR A 151 11.85 36.46 -5.84
CA TYR A 151 12.62 36.95 -4.69
C TYR A 151 14.12 37.01 -4.98
N LYS A 152 14.69 36.04 -5.71
CA LYS A 152 16.10 36.10 -6.13
C LYS A 152 16.36 37.30 -7.02
N GLU A 153 15.51 37.55 -8.02
CA GLU A 153 15.60 38.71 -8.90
C GLU A 153 15.55 40.02 -8.10
N LEU A 154 14.60 40.13 -7.15
CA LEU A 154 14.47 41.29 -6.28
C LEU A 154 15.74 41.54 -5.45
N ILE A 155 16.32 40.49 -4.87
CA ILE A 155 17.58 40.60 -4.11
C ILE A 155 18.71 41.11 -5.01
N GLN A 156 18.84 40.60 -6.24
CA GLN A 156 19.86 41.05 -7.18
C GLN A 156 19.70 42.53 -7.54
N VAL A 157 18.47 42.95 -7.85
CA VAL A 157 18.16 44.35 -8.15
C VAL A 157 18.48 45.24 -6.96
N ASN A 158 18.06 44.87 -5.75
CA ASN A 158 18.35 45.63 -4.53
C ASN A 158 19.85 45.76 -4.25
N ASN A 159 20.62 44.69 -4.47
CA ASN A 159 22.08 44.74 -4.33
C ASN A 159 22.71 45.69 -5.36
N SER A 160 22.23 45.69 -6.61
CA SER A 160 22.67 46.63 -7.64
C SER A 160 22.41 48.10 -7.24
N TYR A 161 21.20 48.39 -6.73
CA TYR A 161 20.86 49.71 -6.20
C TYR A 161 21.77 50.11 -5.04
N HIS A 162 22.01 49.21 -4.08
CA HIS A 162 22.87 49.47 -2.93
C HIS A 162 24.30 49.84 -3.38
N ILE A 163 24.89 49.09 -4.30
CA ILE A 163 26.23 49.37 -4.86
C ILE A 163 26.26 50.75 -5.53
N ARG A 164 25.25 51.06 -6.36
CA ARG A 164 25.15 52.35 -7.03
C ARG A 164 25.03 53.51 -6.04
N CYS A 165 24.20 53.37 -5.02
CA CYS A 165 24.05 54.37 -3.96
C CYS A 165 25.36 54.60 -3.21
N PHE A 166 26.10 53.52 -2.90
CA PHE A 166 27.41 53.62 -2.26
C PHE A 166 28.42 54.40 -3.12
N HIS A 167 28.49 54.13 -4.42
CA HIS A 167 29.36 54.89 -5.33
C HIS A 167 28.99 56.38 -5.40
N LEU A 168 27.71 56.71 -5.56
CA LEU A 168 27.25 58.09 -5.61
C LEU A 168 27.55 58.85 -4.31
N LEU A 169 27.39 58.20 -3.15
CA LEU A 169 27.73 58.81 -1.87
C LEU A 169 29.24 59.08 -1.74
N SER A 170 30.07 58.16 -2.23
CA SER A 170 31.53 58.32 -2.26
C SER A 170 31.93 59.51 -3.13
N GLU A 171 31.40 59.59 -4.35
CA GLU A 171 31.63 60.71 -5.28
C GLU A 171 31.18 62.05 -4.68
N PHE A 172 30.00 62.08 -4.05
CA PHE A 172 29.51 63.27 -3.38
C PHE A 172 30.44 63.73 -2.24
N CYS A 173 30.93 62.79 -1.42
CA CYS A 173 31.88 63.11 -0.34
C CYS A 173 33.20 63.65 -0.89
N GLN A 174 33.71 63.08 -1.97
CA GLN A 174 34.91 63.56 -2.65
C GLN A 174 34.71 64.98 -3.19
N LEU A 175 33.60 65.23 -3.91
CA LEU A 175 33.28 66.54 -4.44
C LEU A 175 33.15 67.59 -3.35
N LYS A 176 32.46 67.26 -2.25
CA LYS A 176 32.34 68.13 -1.08
C LYS A 176 33.71 68.48 -0.48
N ASN A 177 34.64 67.53 -0.41
CA ASN A 177 36.00 67.77 0.05
C ASN A 177 36.77 68.70 -0.89
N ASN A 178 36.66 68.49 -2.21
CA ASN A 178 37.33 69.31 -3.21
C ASN A 178 36.83 70.76 -3.17
N VAL A 179 35.51 70.96 -3.08
CA VAL A 179 34.90 72.29 -2.92
C VAL A 179 35.44 72.98 -1.66
N ARG A 180 35.52 72.26 -0.54
CA ARG A 180 36.07 72.79 0.71
C ARG A 180 37.53 73.21 0.58
N LEU A 181 38.36 72.42 -0.11
CA LEU A 181 39.77 72.75 -0.36
C LEU A 181 39.89 74.02 -1.22
N LEU A 182 39.18 74.09 -2.34
CA LEU A 182 39.18 75.26 -3.23
C LEU A 182 38.70 76.54 -2.53
N MET A 183 37.70 76.44 -1.66
CA MET A 183 37.25 77.58 -0.85
C MET A 183 38.36 78.09 0.08
N ASN A 184 39.12 77.18 0.70
CA ASN A 184 40.23 77.56 1.58
C ASN A 184 41.39 78.19 0.80
N GLU A 185 41.70 77.67 -0.38
CA GLU A 185 42.71 78.23 -1.28
C GLU A 185 42.32 79.63 -1.76
N ASN A 186 41.09 79.81 -2.25
CA ASN A 186 40.57 81.12 -2.65
C ASN A 186 40.63 82.14 -1.49
N ARG A 187 40.33 81.70 -0.26
CA ARG A 187 40.44 82.57 0.92
C ARG A 187 41.88 83.02 1.17
N LYS A 188 42.88 82.14 0.99
CA LYS A 188 44.30 82.50 1.12
C LYS A 188 44.73 83.49 0.04
N LEU A 189 44.38 83.21 -1.22
CA LEU A 189 44.69 84.09 -2.35
C LEU A 189 44.11 85.51 -2.16
N LEU A 190 42.90 85.60 -1.61
CA LEU A 190 42.28 86.90 -1.31
C LEU A 190 43.06 87.70 -0.27
N VAL A 191 43.60 87.05 0.76
CA VAL A 191 44.44 87.69 1.79
C VAL A 191 45.77 88.17 1.20
N GLU A 192 46.43 87.32 0.41
CA GLU A 192 47.68 87.68 -0.28
C GLU A 192 47.48 88.89 -1.21
N GLN A 193 46.35 88.94 -1.94
CA GLN A 193 46.01 90.09 -2.78
C GLN A 193 45.82 91.38 -1.97
N SER A 194 45.15 91.32 -0.82
CA SER A 194 44.97 92.51 0.03
C SER A 194 46.29 93.01 0.63
N ASP A 195 47.19 92.10 1.02
CA ASP A 195 48.50 92.46 1.59
C ASP A 195 49.40 93.12 0.54
N LEU A 196 49.36 92.62 -0.71
CA LEU A 196 50.07 93.23 -1.85
C LEU A 196 49.51 94.61 -2.19
N GLN A 197 48.19 94.79 -2.15
CA GLN A 197 47.55 96.09 -2.40
C GLN A 197 47.84 97.10 -1.29
N ALA A 198 47.97 96.67 -0.03
CA ALA A 198 48.31 97.54 1.09
C ALA A 198 49.80 97.95 1.12
N SER A 199 50.65 97.23 0.38
CA SER A 199 52.09 97.52 0.26
C SER A 199 52.43 98.50 -0.88
N LEU A 200 51.44 98.88 -1.71
CA LEU A 200 51.54 99.88 -2.78
C LEU A 200 51.01 101.24 -2.30
#